data_AF-A0A8T2NC44-F1
#
_entry.id   AF-A0A8T2NC44-F1
#
_cell.length_a   1.000
_cell.length_b   1.000
_cell.length_c   1.000
_cell.angle_alpha   90.00
_cell.angle_beta   90.00
_cell.angle_gamma   90.00
#
_symmetry.space_group_name_H-M   'P 1'
#
loop_
_entity.id
_entity.type
_entity.pdbx_description
1 polymer ?
#
loop_
_entity_poly.entity_id
_entity_poly.type
_entity_poly.pdbx_seq_one_letter_code
_entity_poly.pdbx_strand_id
1 'polypeptide(L)' 'MVVFAFRDGVACWVLESLFQHYCYSRGGMRHTSYTCICGSGNNSSILHYGHAGAPNDKTIQDGDMWNLAEYP' A
#
# COMPACT_ATOMS: atom_id res chain seq x y z
N MET A 1 12.34 -2.67 -1.49
CA MET A 1 11.98 -3.18 -0.15
C MET A 1 10.52 -3.60 -0.11
N VAL A 2 9.58 -2.69 -0.37
CA VAL A 2 8.13 -3.01 -0.28
C VAL A 2 7.70 -4.11 -1.26
N VAL A 3 8.22 -4.10 -2.50
CA VAL A 3 7.98 -5.17 -3.50
C VAL A 3 8.36 -6.58 -2.97
N PHE A 4 9.38 -6.70 -2.11
CA PHE A 4 9.79 -7.98 -1.54
C PHE A 4 8.94 -8.40 -0.33
N ALA A 5 8.14 -7.49 0.22
CA ALA A 5 7.21 -7.79 1.31
C ALA A 5 5.83 -8.26 0.79
N PHE A 6 5.56 -8.10 -0.52
CA PHE A 6 4.38 -8.66 -1.18
C PHE A 6 4.44 -10.19 -1.13
N ARG A 7 3.47 -10.76 -0.43
CA ARG A 7 3.25 -12.20 -0.34
C ARG A 7 1.76 -12.45 -0.17
N ASP A 8 1.34 -13.66 -0.53
CA ASP A 8 0.00 -14.13 -0.26
C ASP A 8 -0.32 -14.05 1.24
N GLY A 9 -1.54 -13.63 1.58
CA GLY A 9 -2.00 -13.47 2.95
C GLY A 9 -1.54 -12.19 3.66
N VAL A 10 -0.78 -11.30 3.02
CA VAL A 10 -0.46 -9.97 3.58
C VAL A 10 -1.57 -8.97 3.23
N ALA A 11 -2.00 -8.21 4.22
CA ALA A 11 -2.98 -7.15 4.03
C ALA A 11 -2.34 -5.86 3.51
N CYS A 12 -3.07 -5.12 2.68
CA CYS A 12 -2.58 -3.92 2.02
C CYS A 12 -2.12 -2.82 3.00
N TRP A 13 -2.81 -2.63 4.13
CA TRP A 13 -2.40 -1.68 5.18
C TRP A 13 -1.03 -1.99 5.82
N VAL A 14 -0.60 -3.27 5.80
CA VAL A 14 0.74 -3.67 6.30
C VAL A 14 1.82 -3.13 5.35
N LEU A 15 1.56 -3.17 4.04
CA LEU A 15 2.49 -2.69 3.03
C LEU A 15 2.58 -1.16 3.02
N GLU A 16 1.44 -0.48 3.21
CA GLU A 16 1.38 0.95 3.48
C GLU A 16 2.27 1.32 4.69
N SER A 17 2.09 0.64 5.82
CA SER A 17 2.87 0.90 7.04
C SER A 17 4.37 0.68 6.81
N LEU A 18 4.73 -0.35 6.05
CA LEU A 18 6.13 -0.65 5.74
C LEU A 18 6.76 0.42 4.84
N PHE A 19 6.00 0.91 3.85
CA PHE A 19 6.44 2.00 2.97
C PHE A 19 6.67 3.27 3.78
N GLN A 20 5.69 3.71 4.56
CA GLN A 20 5.78 4.90 5.40
C GLN A 20 6.94 4.79 6.40
N HIS A 21 7.10 3.63 7.03
CA HIS A 21 8.21 3.40 7.95
C HIS A 21 9.57 3.54 7.27
N TYR A 22 9.72 3.04 6.04
CA TYR A 22 10.96 3.19 5.28
C TYR A 22 11.22 4.66 4.91
N CYS A 23 10.21 5.37 4.39
CA CYS A 23 10.31 6.78 4.03
C CYS A 23 10.62 7.67 5.24
N TYR A 24 10.02 7.38 6.40
CA TYR A 24 10.31 8.09 7.64
C TYR A 24 11.72 7.79 8.16
N SER A 25 12.06 6.52 8.33
CA SER A 25 13.31 6.10 8.97
C SER A 25 14.56 6.34 8.12
N ARG A 26 14.45 6.24 6.78
CA ARG A 26 15.58 6.39 5.87
C ARG A 26 15.55 7.64 5.02
N GLY A 27 14.36 8.17 4.73
CA GLY A 27 14.17 9.37 3.91
C GLY A 27 13.93 10.65 4.70
N GLY A 28 13.65 10.57 6.01
CA GLY A 28 13.32 11.73 6.84
C GLY A 28 11.94 12.35 6.53
N MET A 29 11.08 11.64 5.79
CA MET A 29 9.77 12.10 5.37
C MET A 29 8.73 11.83 6.46
N ARG A 30 8.37 12.86 7.23
CA ARG A 30 7.37 12.77 8.32
C ARG A 30 5.93 12.74 7.82
N HIS A 31 5.67 13.33 6.66
CA HIS A 31 4.34 13.45 6.10
C HIS A 31 4.30 12.71 4.77
N THR A 32 3.17 12.05 4.52
CA THR A 32 2.88 11.50 3.20
C THR A 32 2.26 12.60 2.34
N SER A 33 2.64 12.65 1.07
CA SER A 33 2.11 13.66 0.14
C SER A 33 0.63 13.44 -0.18
N TYR A 34 0.18 12.18 -0.09
CA TYR A 34 -1.22 11.77 -0.22
C TYR A 34 -1.43 10.46 0.53
N THR A 35 -2.69 10.05 0.68
CA THR A 35 -3.04 8.75 1.27
C THR A 35 -2.55 7.61 0.40
N CYS A 36 -1.84 6.67 0.98
CA CYS A 36 -1.25 5.53 0.28
C CYS A 36 -2.33 4.72 -0.40
N ILE A 37 -2.12 4.39 -1.68
CA ILE A 37 -3.06 3.57 -2.45
C ILE A 37 -2.44 2.19 -2.53
N CYS A 38 -2.99 1.21 -1.81
CA CYS A 38 -2.52 -0.18 -1.86
C CYS A 38 -3.69 -1.11 -2.21
N GLY A 39 -3.97 -1.29 -3.49
CA GLY A 39 -5.07 -2.12 -3.97
C GLY A 39 -4.59 -3.46 -4.50
N SER A 40 -5.26 -4.54 -4.09
CA SER A 40 -5.06 -5.89 -4.64
C SER A 40 -6.26 -6.36 -5.47
N GLY A 41 -6.02 -7.16 -6.50
CA GLY A 41 -7.03 -7.65 -7.43
C GLY A 41 -7.84 -6.51 -8.05
N ASN A 42 -9.17 -6.58 -7.97
CA ASN A 42 -10.06 -5.52 -8.48
C ASN A 42 -9.80 -4.13 -7.89
N ASN A 43 -9.35 -4.04 -6.64
CA ASN A 43 -9.07 -2.76 -5.99
C ASN A 43 -7.89 -2.02 -6.65
N SER A 44 -7.03 -2.73 -7.40
CA SER A 44 -5.95 -2.11 -8.17
C SER A 44 -6.43 -1.23 -9.33
N SER A 45 -7.69 -1.39 -9.76
CA SER A 45 -8.32 -0.53 -10.78
C SER A 45 -8.96 0.74 -10.20
N ILE A 46 -9.03 0.86 -8.87
CA ILE A 46 -9.63 2.02 -8.19
C ILE A 46 -8.53 3.06 -7.98
N LEU A 47 -8.63 4.20 -8.67
CA LEU A 47 -7.57 5.21 -8.74
C LEU A 47 -7.24 5.86 -7.39
N HIS A 48 -8.23 6.09 -6.52
CA HIS A 48 -8.04 6.68 -5.18
C HIS A 48 -8.49 5.71 -4.08
N TYR A 49 -8.10 4.43 -4.19
CA TYR A 49 -8.28 3.45 -3.12
C TYR A 49 -7.39 3.80 -1.90
N GLY A 50 -7.77 3.36 -0.69
CA GLY A 50 -7.03 3.69 0.54
C GLY A 50 -7.63 4.82 1.37
N HIS A 51 -8.65 5.52 0.87
CA HIS A 51 -9.38 6.51 1.69
C HIS A 51 -10.16 5.84 2.84
N ALA A 52 -10.66 6.64 3.79
CA ALA A 52 -11.34 6.12 4.99
C ALA A 52 -12.54 5.17 4.74
N GLY A 53 -13.17 5.22 3.57
CA GLY A 53 -14.27 4.32 3.19
C GLY A 53 -13.82 3.05 2.45
N ALA A 54 -12.53 2.95 2.11
CA ALA A 54 -11.90 1.80 1.48
C ALA A 54 -10.42 1.71 1.94
N PRO A 55 -10.17 1.48 3.25
CA PRO A 55 -8.93 1.83 3.93
C PRO A 55 -7.82 0.76 3.79
N ASN A 56 -7.51 0.34 2.56
CA ASN A 56 -6.47 -0.67 2.28
C ASN A 56 -6.63 -1.98 3.11
N ASP A 57 -7.87 -2.39 3.34
CA ASP A 57 -8.25 -3.51 4.20
C ASP A 57 -8.23 -4.87 3.51
N LYS A 58 -8.11 -4.89 2.17
CA LYS A 58 -8.08 -6.13 1.41
C LYS A 58 -6.75 -6.89 1.62
N THR A 59 -6.86 -8.20 1.81
CA THR A 59 -5.72 -9.12 1.83
C THR A 59 -5.31 -9.50 0.41
N ILE A 60 -4.02 -9.43 0.10
CA ILE A 60 -3.46 -9.88 -1.17
C ILE A 60 -3.62 -11.39 -1.26
N GLN A 61 -4.16 -11.85 -2.39
CA GLN A 61 -4.30 -13.25 -2.72
C GLN A 61 -3.28 -13.65 -3.78
N ASP A 62 -2.91 -14.93 -3.83
CA ASP A 62 -2.12 -15.46 -4.94
C ASP A 62 -2.83 -15.24 -6.28
N GLY A 63 -2.07 -14.77 -7.29
CA GLY A 63 -2.60 -14.38 -8.59
C GLY A 63 -3.26 -12.99 -8.66
N ASP A 64 -3.40 -12.25 -7.55
CA ASP A 64 -3.90 -10.87 -7.60
C ASP A 64 -2.85 -9.93 -8.21
N MET A 65 -3.29 -9.16 -9.20
CA MET A 65 -2.58 -7.95 -9.63
C MET A 65 -2.67 -6.91 -8.51
N TRP A 66 -1.58 -6.23 -8.19
CA TRP A 66 -1.53 -5.24 -7.13
C TRP A 66 -0.99 -3.89 -7.61
N ASN A 67 -1.49 -2.81 -7.01
CA ASN A 67 -0.97 -1.46 -7.19
C ASN A 67 -0.53 -0.90 -5.84
N LEU A 68 0.65 -0.27 -5.82
CA LEU A 68 1.08 0.57 -4.71
C LEU A 68 1.45 1.92 -5.31
N ALA A 69 0.66 2.96 -5.02
CA ALA A 69 0.94 4.32 -5.45
C ALA A 69 1.08 5.22 -4.22
N GLU A 70 2.30 5.73 -4.05
CA GLU A 70 2.63 6.81 -3.11
C GLU A 70 3.84 7.60 -3.66
N TYR A 71 3.79 8.94 -3.66
CA TYR A 71 4.96 9.76 -3.90
C TYR A 71 5.60 10.07 -2.54
N PRO A 72 6.89 9.73 -2.34
CA PRO A 72 7.62 10.03 -1.13
C PRO A 72 7.78 11.55 -0.90
#